data_AF-A0A433GUL3-F1
#
_entry.id   AF-A0A433GUL3-F1
#
_cell.length_a   1.000
_cell.length_b   1.000
_cell.length_c   1.000
_cell.angle_alpha   90.00
_cell.angle_beta   90.00
_cell.angle_gamma   90.00
#
_symmetry.space_group_name_H-M   'P 1'
#
loop_
_entity.id
_entity.type
_entity.pdbx_description
1 polymer ?
#
loop_
_entity_poly.entity_id
_entity_poly.type
_entity_poly.pdbx_seq_one_letter_code
_entity_poly.pdbx_strand_id
1 'polypeptide(L)'
;MYQGAVQDLIDELGRLPGVGPKSAQRIAFYILNSPADEMAQLASAITTVKTKVSFCEICGNISETPKCSICRDARRDGSLICVVEEPKDVSAIERTGSFSGRYHVLGGSINPMQGIGPDRLRIRELVTRLADEEIQEIILAMDPNLEGEATATYLSRMLTPIGITVSRLASGLPVGGDLEYADEITLGRALEGRRILTAGQRQAQQSSPPDPQPADTTADERDAPETSAEESLAPSASPEGEDSSTGSHHNHDADDTSEPEASDSDVTQSRDDGQRPSDQNAPTAQESSTGILEAPEEPTVPRRYPTPRRGEKFANPWAE
;
A
#
# COMPACT_ATOMS: atom_id res chain seq x y z
N MET A 1 30.27 -15.33 19.35
CA MET A 1 30.49 -16.75 19.73
C MET A 1 30.95 -17.57 18.53
N TYR A 2 30.63 -17.15 17.30
CA TYR A 2 31.19 -17.71 16.07
C TYR A 2 32.36 -16.81 15.57
N GLN A 3 33.29 -17.38 14.80
CA GLN A 3 34.41 -16.65 14.20
C GLN A 3 34.47 -16.94 12.69
N GLY A 4 34.94 -15.96 11.92
CA GLY A 4 35.08 -16.07 10.47
C GLY A 4 33.73 -16.13 9.74
N ALA A 5 33.69 -16.86 8.62
CA ALA A 5 32.62 -16.82 7.64
C ALA A 5 31.20 -17.05 8.20
N VAL A 6 31.04 -17.84 9.27
CA VAL A 6 29.74 -18.09 9.89
C VAL A 6 29.21 -16.83 10.59
N GLN A 7 30.07 -16.10 11.30
CA GLN A 7 29.65 -14.86 11.98
C GLN A 7 29.31 -13.78 10.95
N ASP A 8 30.11 -13.65 9.90
CA ASP A 8 29.86 -12.69 8.81
C ASP A 8 28.51 -12.94 8.13
N LEU A 9 28.18 -14.20 7.85
CA LEU A 9 26.89 -14.58 7.26
C LEU A 9 25.71 -14.27 8.20
N ILE A 10 25.86 -14.52 9.51
CA ILE A 10 24.82 -14.19 10.50
C ILE A 10 24.58 -12.69 10.54
N ASP A 11 25.65 -11.90 10.53
CA ASP A 11 25.55 -10.45 10.62
C ASP A 11 24.90 -9.86 9.36
N GLU A 12 25.26 -10.34 8.16
CA GLU A 12 24.62 -9.89 6.92
C GLU A 12 23.15 -10.33 6.81
N LEU A 13 22.81 -11.57 7.18
CA LEU A 13 21.42 -12.03 7.23
C LEU A 13 20.59 -11.23 8.25
N GLY A 14 21.19 -10.87 9.39
CA GLY A 14 20.53 -10.07 10.43
C GLY A 14 20.26 -8.61 10.04
N ARG A 15 20.78 -8.14 8.90
CA ARG A 15 20.48 -6.81 8.35
C ARG A 15 19.20 -6.81 7.50
N LEU A 16 18.72 -7.99 7.09
CA LEU A 16 17.50 -8.10 6.29
C LEU A 16 16.25 -7.76 7.14
N PRO A 17 15.27 -7.05 6.57
CA PRO A 17 14.03 -6.76 7.27
C PRO A 17 13.30 -8.07 7.65
N GLY A 18 12.84 -8.16 8.89
CA GLY A 18 12.15 -9.36 9.41
C GLY A 18 13.08 -10.48 9.88
N VAL A 19 14.40 -10.36 9.73
CA VAL A 19 15.37 -11.38 10.19
C VAL A 19 16.08 -10.89 11.45
N GLY A 20 15.65 -11.40 12.62
CA GLY A 20 16.33 -11.15 13.89
C GLY A 20 17.59 -12.00 14.07
N PRO A 21 18.45 -11.71 15.08
CA PRO A 21 19.71 -12.42 15.29
C PRO A 21 19.55 -13.95 15.43
N LYS A 22 18.50 -14.41 16.11
CA LYS A 22 18.20 -15.84 16.26
C LYS A 22 17.80 -16.49 14.93
N SER A 23 16.97 -15.80 14.13
CA SER A 23 16.58 -16.27 12.80
C SER A 23 17.75 -16.29 11.83
N ALA A 24 18.60 -15.25 11.85
CA ALA A 24 19.82 -15.17 11.06
C ALA A 24 20.76 -16.34 11.37
N GLN A 25 20.98 -16.63 12.65
CA GLN A 25 21.74 -17.81 13.09
C GLN A 25 21.14 -19.11 12.55
N ARG A 26 19.81 -19.30 12.69
CA ARG A 26 19.14 -20.51 12.20
C ARG A 26 19.31 -20.69 10.68
N ILE A 27 19.18 -19.60 9.91
CA ILE A 27 19.37 -19.62 8.45
C ILE A 27 20.85 -19.90 8.10
N ALA A 28 21.81 -19.30 8.80
CA ALA A 28 23.23 -19.54 8.56
C ALA A 28 23.62 -21.01 8.77
N PHE A 29 23.10 -21.66 9.82
CA PHE A 29 23.32 -23.09 10.05
C PHE A 29 22.57 -23.99 9.06
N TYR A 30 21.42 -23.56 8.55
CA TYR A 30 20.77 -24.25 7.44
C TYR A 30 21.67 -24.23 6.19
N ILE A 31 22.14 -23.05 5.79
CA ILE A 31 23.07 -22.87 4.64
C ILE A 31 24.33 -23.72 4.79
N LEU A 32 24.90 -23.81 6.00
CA LEU A 32 26.09 -24.62 6.28
C LEU A 32 25.86 -26.12 6.11
N ASN A 33 24.64 -26.61 6.40
CA ASN A 33 24.29 -28.03 6.33
C ASN A 33 23.67 -28.42 4.98
N SER A 34 23.33 -27.46 4.13
CA SER A 34 22.77 -27.70 2.80
C SER A 34 23.83 -28.09 1.77
N PRO A 35 23.45 -28.80 0.69
CA PRO A 35 24.32 -29.08 -0.44
C PRO A 35 24.91 -27.81 -1.07
N ALA A 36 26.18 -27.88 -1.48
CA ALA A 36 26.92 -26.73 -2.01
C ALA A 36 26.32 -26.18 -3.32
N ASP A 37 25.74 -27.04 -4.14
CA ASP A 37 25.08 -26.68 -5.41
C ASP A 37 23.78 -25.90 -5.18
N GLU A 38 22.97 -26.28 -4.20
CA GLU A 38 21.77 -25.51 -3.81
C GLU A 38 22.15 -24.11 -3.31
N MET A 39 23.18 -24.01 -2.46
CA MET A 39 23.63 -22.72 -1.92
C MET A 39 24.27 -21.84 -2.99
N ALA A 40 24.94 -22.44 -3.98
CA ALA A 40 25.44 -21.72 -5.15
C ALA A 40 24.30 -21.15 -6.00
N GLN A 41 23.18 -21.88 -6.16
CA GLN A 41 22.00 -21.38 -6.86
C GLN A 41 21.37 -20.19 -6.11
N LEU A 42 21.24 -20.28 -4.78
CA LEU A 42 20.73 -19.17 -3.96
C LEU A 42 21.61 -17.92 -4.07
N ALA A 43 22.93 -18.08 -3.94
CA ALA A 43 23.88 -16.97 -4.09
C ALA A 43 23.78 -16.35 -5.49
N SER A 44 23.72 -17.17 -6.54
CA SER A 44 23.52 -16.72 -7.92
C SER A 44 22.22 -15.95 -8.12
N ALA A 45 21.10 -16.40 -7.50
CA ALA A 45 19.82 -15.71 -7.59
C ALA A 45 19.89 -14.29 -6.98
N ILE A 46 20.52 -14.15 -5.80
CA ILE A 46 20.72 -12.85 -5.14
C ILE A 46 21.55 -11.92 -6.03
N THR A 47 22.67 -12.40 -6.57
CA THR A 47 23.53 -11.62 -7.49
C THR A 47 22.78 -11.26 -8.77
N THR A 48 22.01 -12.19 -9.33
CA THR A 48 21.25 -11.99 -10.57
C THR A 48 20.21 -10.89 -10.41
N VAL A 49 19.43 -10.89 -9.32
CA VAL A 49 18.47 -9.82 -9.05
C VAL A 49 19.17 -8.47 -8.94
N LYS A 50 20.29 -8.38 -8.21
CA LYS A 50 21.03 -7.11 -8.08
C LYS A 50 21.70 -6.62 -9.36
N THR A 51 21.99 -7.51 -10.31
CA THR A 51 22.68 -7.18 -11.56
C THR A 51 21.75 -6.90 -12.72
N LYS A 52 20.72 -7.74 -12.89
CA LYS A 52 19.80 -7.69 -14.04
C LYS A 52 18.55 -6.86 -13.80
N VAL A 53 18.05 -6.81 -12.56
CA VAL A 53 16.81 -6.10 -12.28
C VAL A 53 17.07 -4.60 -12.22
N SER A 54 16.30 -3.87 -13.02
CA SER A 54 16.27 -2.42 -13.13
C SER A 54 14.82 -1.94 -13.11
N PHE A 55 14.63 -0.63 -13.33
CA PHE A 55 13.30 -0.04 -13.41
C PHE A 55 12.93 0.29 -14.84
N CYS A 56 11.65 0.09 -15.15
CA CYS A 56 11.07 0.51 -16.41
C CYS A 56 11.18 2.03 -16.58
N GLU A 57 11.72 2.46 -17.71
CA GLU A 57 11.90 3.87 -18.05
C GLU A 57 10.56 4.62 -18.08
N ILE A 58 9.49 3.94 -18.52
CA ILE A 58 8.15 4.52 -18.67
C ILE A 58 7.39 4.56 -17.34
N CYS A 59 7.30 3.43 -16.63
CA CYS A 59 6.38 3.30 -15.49
C CYS A 59 7.05 3.09 -14.14
N GLY A 60 8.35 2.82 -14.09
CA GLY A 60 9.05 2.60 -12.82
C GLY A 60 8.78 1.26 -12.17
N ASN A 61 8.06 0.35 -12.85
CA ASN A 61 7.94 -1.01 -12.38
C ASN A 61 9.27 -1.77 -12.57
N ILE A 62 9.46 -2.83 -11.80
CA ILE A 62 10.61 -3.73 -11.87
C ILE A 62 10.67 -4.43 -13.24
N SER A 63 11.85 -4.45 -13.87
CA SER A 63 12.08 -5.17 -15.12
C SER A 63 13.55 -5.54 -15.35
N GLU A 64 13.80 -6.65 -16.05
CA GLU A 64 15.12 -7.01 -16.57
C GLU A 64 15.46 -6.31 -17.90
N THR A 65 14.50 -5.59 -18.48
CA THR A 65 14.61 -4.88 -19.77
C THR A 65 14.21 -3.42 -19.60
N PRO A 66 14.60 -2.50 -20.51
CA PRO A 66 14.25 -1.07 -20.39
C PRO A 66 12.75 -0.76 -20.23
N LYS A 67 11.89 -1.57 -20.85
CA LYS A 67 10.42 -1.50 -20.73
C LYS A 67 9.90 -2.77 -20.07
N CYS A 68 9.09 -2.66 -19.01
CA CYS A 68 8.49 -3.84 -18.35
C CYS A 68 7.49 -4.58 -19.26
N SER A 69 7.17 -5.83 -18.90
CA SER A 69 6.19 -6.65 -19.63
C SER A 69 4.84 -5.95 -19.81
N ILE A 70 4.37 -5.22 -18.79
CA ILE A 70 3.09 -4.49 -18.84
C ILE A 70 3.14 -3.35 -19.87
N CYS A 71 4.23 -2.56 -19.91
CA CYS A 71 4.35 -1.48 -20.88
C CYS A 71 4.56 -1.96 -22.33
N ARG A 72 5.07 -3.18 -22.52
CA ARG A 72 5.25 -3.78 -23.85
C ARG A 72 3.98 -4.48 -24.37
N ASP A 73 3.03 -4.77 -23.51
CA ASP A 73 1.80 -5.47 -23.91
C ASP A 73 0.84 -4.51 -24.61
N ALA A 74 0.69 -4.68 -25.92
CA ALA A 74 -0.20 -3.87 -26.75
C ALA A 74 -1.69 -4.12 -26.48
N ARG A 75 -2.06 -5.17 -25.75
CA ARG A 75 -3.45 -5.47 -25.38
C ARG A 75 -3.94 -4.62 -24.19
N ARG A 76 -3.02 -3.95 -23.48
CA ARG A 76 -3.32 -3.11 -22.32
C ARG A 76 -3.88 -1.77 -22.77
N ASP A 77 -4.86 -1.29 -22.02
CA ASP A 77 -5.47 0.00 -22.27
C ASP A 77 -4.47 1.13 -21.98
N GLY A 78 -4.15 1.91 -23.01
CA GLY A 78 -3.27 3.08 -22.91
C GLY A 78 -3.93 4.29 -22.25
N SER A 79 -5.28 4.33 -22.23
CA SER A 79 -6.05 5.46 -21.73
C SER A 79 -6.15 5.50 -20.20
N LEU A 80 -5.82 4.39 -19.52
CA LEU A 80 -5.93 4.22 -18.07
C LEU A 80 -4.55 4.07 -17.44
N ILE A 81 -4.24 4.89 -16.44
CA ILE A 81 -3.03 4.77 -15.63
C ILE A 81 -3.38 4.58 -14.15
N CYS A 82 -2.94 3.47 -13.57
CA CYS A 82 -2.98 3.23 -12.13
C CYS A 82 -1.66 3.66 -11.48
N VAL A 83 -1.71 4.69 -10.64
CA VAL A 83 -0.56 5.24 -9.93
C VAL A 83 -0.43 4.56 -8.57
N VAL A 84 0.72 3.95 -8.30
CA VAL A 84 1.02 3.22 -7.05
C VAL A 84 2.29 3.73 -6.39
N GLU A 85 2.47 3.44 -5.10
CA GLU A 85 3.66 3.83 -4.34
C GLU A 85 4.88 3.00 -4.73
N GLU A 86 4.77 1.68 -4.70
CA GLU A 86 5.88 0.75 -4.89
C GLU A 86 5.59 -0.35 -5.94
N PRO A 87 6.63 -0.99 -6.52
CA PRO A 87 6.45 -2.07 -7.50
C PRO A 87 5.67 -3.28 -6.97
N LYS A 88 5.70 -3.51 -5.65
CA LYS A 88 4.96 -4.61 -5.02
C LYS A 88 3.44 -4.43 -5.14
N ASP A 89 2.98 -3.18 -5.20
CA ASP A 89 1.56 -2.83 -5.29
C ASP A 89 1.01 -3.14 -6.69
N VAL A 90 1.85 -2.95 -7.72
CA VAL A 90 1.54 -3.43 -9.09
C VAL A 90 1.23 -4.92 -9.07
N SER A 91 2.07 -5.71 -8.39
CA SER A 91 1.88 -7.16 -8.30
C SER A 91 0.62 -7.53 -7.51
N ALA A 92 0.23 -6.74 -6.51
CA ALA A 92 -1.00 -6.96 -5.76
C ALA A 92 -2.25 -6.70 -6.62
N ILE A 93 -2.26 -5.59 -7.38
CA ILE A 93 -3.40 -5.24 -8.26
C ILE A 93 -3.47 -6.22 -9.45
N GLU A 94 -2.35 -6.59 -10.06
CA GLU A 94 -2.32 -7.55 -11.17
C GLU A 94 -2.89 -8.92 -10.80
N ARG A 95 -2.65 -9.40 -9.57
CA ARG A 95 -3.21 -10.67 -9.08
C ARG A 95 -4.74 -10.69 -9.02
N THR A 96 -5.38 -9.52 -8.99
CA THR A 96 -6.85 -9.44 -9.03
C THR A 96 -7.43 -9.74 -10.42
N GLY A 97 -6.62 -9.66 -11.48
CA GLY A 97 -7.06 -9.80 -12.87
C GLY A 97 -8.11 -8.77 -13.32
N SER A 98 -8.40 -7.76 -12.49
CA SER A 98 -9.54 -6.84 -12.67
C SER A 98 -9.15 -5.51 -13.30
N PHE A 99 -7.85 -5.26 -13.50
CA PHE A 99 -7.34 -4.03 -14.10
C PHE A 99 -6.57 -4.35 -15.40
N SER A 100 -6.95 -3.69 -16.50
CA SER A 100 -6.39 -3.89 -17.84
C SER A 100 -5.55 -2.71 -18.34
N GLY A 101 -5.45 -1.64 -17.55
CA GLY A 101 -4.67 -0.44 -17.89
C GLY A 101 -3.17 -0.58 -17.66
N ARG A 102 -2.48 0.55 -17.68
CA ARG A 102 -1.04 0.65 -17.42
C ARG A 102 -0.79 1.18 -16.00
N TYR A 103 0.45 1.03 -15.53
CA TYR A 103 0.85 1.54 -14.21
C TYR A 103 1.77 2.73 -14.28
N HIS A 104 1.91 3.40 -13.15
CA HIS A 104 2.99 4.32 -12.82
C HIS A 104 3.39 4.13 -11.36
N VAL A 105 4.67 3.87 -11.09
CA VAL A 105 5.22 3.66 -9.76
C VAL A 105 5.98 4.91 -9.34
N LEU A 106 5.53 5.54 -8.26
CA LEU A 106 6.12 6.78 -7.74
C LEU A 106 7.48 6.57 -7.07
N GLY A 107 7.73 5.37 -6.54
CA GLY A 107 8.94 5.05 -5.78
C GLY A 107 8.81 5.42 -4.29
N GLY A 108 7.59 5.50 -3.77
CA GLY A 108 7.26 5.87 -2.40
C GLY A 108 6.10 6.86 -2.31
N SER A 109 5.92 7.44 -1.13
CA SER A 109 4.93 8.47 -0.81
C SER A 109 5.61 9.70 -0.20
N ILE A 110 4.93 10.84 -0.24
CA ILE A 110 5.40 12.10 0.35
C ILE A 110 5.42 11.92 1.88
N ASN A 111 6.62 12.07 2.46
CA ASN A 111 6.84 11.93 3.89
C ASN A 111 7.68 13.10 4.42
N PRO A 112 7.03 14.16 4.95
CA PRO A 112 7.73 15.32 5.49
C PRO A 112 8.65 14.98 6.67
N MET A 113 8.29 13.97 7.48
CA MET A 113 9.07 13.56 8.65
C MET A 113 10.41 12.91 8.25
N GLN A 114 10.45 12.27 7.08
CA GLN A 114 11.67 11.68 6.50
C GLN A 114 12.35 12.60 5.48
N GLY A 115 11.84 13.83 5.28
CA GLY A 115 12.35 14.74 4.26
C GLY A 115 12.17 14.23 2.83
N ILE A 116 11.15 13.40 2.58
CA ILE A 116 10.80 12.90 1.24
C ILE A 116 9.72 13.82 0.67
N GLY A 117 10.15 14.74 -0.20
CA GLY A 117 9.28 15.63 -0.94
C GLY A 117 8.83 15.06 -2.31
N PRO A 118 7.94 15.77 -3.01
CA PRO A 118 7.47 15.39 -4.36
C PRO A 118 8.60 15.27 -5.40
N ASP A 119 9.67 16.03 -5.23
CA ASP A 119 10.89 16.05 -6.04
C ASP A 119 11.69 14.76 -5.95
N ARG A 120 11.53 14.02 -4.84
CA ARG A 120 12.15 12.70 -4.61
C ARG A 120 11.27 11.56 -5.08
N LEU A 121 10.16 11.83 -5.77
CA LEU A 121 9.24 10.84 -6.33
C LEU A 121 9.16 11.02 -7.84
N ARG A 122 8.70 9.98 -8.55
CA ARG A 122 8.58 9.98 -10.02
C ARG A 122 7.39 10.78 -10.58
N ILE A 123 7.02 11.84 -9.89
CA ILE A 123 5.86 12.67 -10.22
C ILE A 123 6.09 13.46 -11.52
N ARG A 124 7.34 13.88 -11.78
CA ARG A 124 7.68 14.61 -13.02
C ARG A 124 7.50 13.73 -14.26
N GLU A 125 7.91 12.47 -14.16
CA GLU A 125 7.75 11.49 -15.24
C GLU A 125 6.28 11.11 -15.44
N LEU A 126 5.49 11.07 -14.36
CA LEU A 126 4.03 10.94 -14.47
C LEU A 126 3.45 12.09 -15.29
N VAL A 127 3.74 13.35 -14.91
CA VAL A 127 3.22 14.53 -15.62
C VAL A 127 3.67 14.55 -17.08
N THR A 128 4.92 14.17 -17.36
CA THR A 128 5.44 14.08 -18.73
C THR A 128 4.66 13.06 -19.56
N ARG A 129 4.28 11.92 -18.96
CA ARG A 129 3.44 10.92 -19.65
C ARG A 129 2.04 11.45 -19.93
N LEU A 130 1.48 12.29 -19.06
CA LEU A 130 0.14 12.87 -19.22
C LEU A 130 0.06 13.99 -20.26
N ALA A 131 1.18 14.35 -20.89
CA ALA A 131 1.13 15.18 -22.09
C ALA A 131 0.52 14.45 -23.29
N ASP A 132 0.43 13.12 -23.23
CA ASP A 132 -0.25 12.30 -24.23
C ASP A 132 -1.78 12.35 -24.02
N GLU A 133 -2.49 12.88 -25.02
CA GLU A 133 -3.96 13.04 -24.99
C GLU A 133 -4.72 11.70 -25.04
N GLU A 134 -4.05 10.59 -25.35
CA GLU A 134 -4.68 9.27 -25.27
C GLU A 134 -5.09 8.90 -23.83
N ILE A 135 -4.46 9.49 -22.82
CA ILE A 135 -4.70 9.17 -21.41
C ILE A 135 -5.91 9.93 -20.89
N GLN A 136 -6.95 9.20 -20.50
CA GLN A 136 -8.26 9.75 -20.10
C GLN A 136 -8.49 9.70 -18.58
N GLU A 137 -7.89 8.72 -17.90
CA GLU A 137 -8.06 8.54 -16.46
C GLU A 137 -6.78 8.12 -15.74
N ILE A 138 -6.60 8.71 -14.56
CA ILE A 138 -5.65 8.26 -13.55
C ILE A 138 -6.41 7.71 -12.34
N ILE A 139 -6.05 6.49 -11.93
CA ILE A 139 -6.49 5.87 -10.69
C ILE A 139 -5.38 6.01 -9.65
N LEU A 140 -5.63 6.74 -8.57
CA LEU A 140 -4.71 6.85 -7.43
C LEU A 140 -4.89 5.63 -6.51
N ALA A 141 -3.92 4.72 -6.57
CA ALA A 141 -3.87 3.46 -5.83
C ALA A 141 -2.75 3.49 -4.77
N MET A 142 -2.82 4.50 -3.91
CA MET A 142 -1.92 4.69 -2.78
C MET A 142 -2.48 3.99 -1.54
N ASP A 143 -1.62 3.67 -0.59
CA ASP A 143 -2.04 3.03 0.66
C ASP A 143 -3.00 3.97 1.43
N PRO A 144 -4.01 3.45 2.14
CA PRO A 144 -4.97 4.26 2.89
C PRO A 144 -4.39 4.78 4.23
N ASN A 145 -3.10 5.10 4.26
CA ASN A 145 -2.39 5.66 5.42
C ASN A 145 -2.18 7.18 5.26
N LEU A 146 -1.61 7.84 6.27
CA LEU A 146 -1.46 9.30 6.28
C LEU A 146 -0.62 9.81 5.09
N GLU A 147 0.50 9.15 4.79
CA GLU A 147 1.41 9.52 3.71
C GLU A 147 0.78 9.31 2.32
N GLY A 148 0.08 8.19 2.11
CA GLY A 148 -0.65 7.87 0.89
C GLY A 148 -1.83 8.83 0.67
N GLU A 149 -2.57 9.18 1.72
CA GLU A 149 -3.62 10.22 1.69
C GLU A 149 -3.09 11.60 1.33
N ALA A 150 -1.97 12.00 1.94
CA ALA A 150 -1.32 13.27 1.64
C ALA A 150 -0.85 13.30 0.17
N THR A 151 -0.25 12.22 -0.31
CA THR A 151 0.27 12.15 -1.67
C THR A 151 -0.85 12.10 -2.71
N ALA A 152 -1.92 11.34 -2.47
CA ALA A 152 -3.07 11.30 -3.37
C ALA A 152 -3.77 12.66 -3.45
N THR A 153 -3.91 13.36 -2.32
CA THR A 153 -4.46 14.72 -2.28
C THR A 153 -3.57 15.71 -3.03
N TYR A 154 -2.25 15.59 -2.88
CA TYR A 154 -1.28 16.40 -3.61
C TYR A 154 -1.38 16.17 -5.12
N LEU A 155 -1.37 14.92 -5.57
CA LEU A 155 -1.51 14.54 -6.98
C LEU A 155 -2.83 15.03 -7.55
N SER A 156 -3.95 14.81 -6.86
CA SER A 156 -5.27 15.25 -7.30
C SER A 156 -5.30 16.77 -7.59
N ARG A 157 -4.79 17.59 -6.66
CA ARG A 157 -4.74 19.05 -6.83
C ARG A 157 -3.79 19.48 -7.95
N MET A 158 -2.66 18.81 -8.09
CA MET A 158 -1.66 19.10 -9.11
C MET A 158 -2.14 18.75 -10.52
N LEU A 159 -2.95 17.69 -10.66
CA LEU A 159 -3.44 17.19 -11.94
C LEU A 159 -4.72 17.91 -12.41
N THR A 160 -5.44 18.62 -11.52
CA THR A 160 -6.65 19.39 -11.87
C THR A 160 -6.47 20.29 -13.11
N PRO A 161 -5.39 21.08 -13.27
CA PRO A 161 -5.22 21.96 -14.43
C PRO A 161 -5.04 21.22 -15.77
N ILE A 162 -4.64 19.94 -15.74
CA ILE A 162 -4.46 19.11 -16.94
C ILE A 162 -5.83 18.67 -17.49
N GLY A 163 -6.87 18.64 -16.65
CA GLY A 163 -8.24 18.30 -17.06
C GLY A 163 -8.49 16.80 -17.24
N ILE A 164 -7.60 15.94 -16.75
CA ILE A 164 -7.77 14.48 -16.78
C ILE A 164 -8.70 14.00 -15.66
N THR A 165 -9.42 12.90 -15.90
CA THR A 165 -10.20 12.24 -14.84
C THR A 165 -9.25 11.66 -13.79
N VAL A 166 -9.42 12.04 -12.53
CA VAL A 166 -8.65 11.47 -11.42
C VAL A 166 -9.62 10.74 -10.49
N SER A 167 -9.46 9.43 -10.39
CA SER A 167 -10.20 8.56 -9.48
C SER A 167 -9.28 8.02 -8.38
N ARG A 168 -9.89 7.44 -7.35
CA ARG A 168 -9.18 6.83 -6.23
C ARG A 168 -9.77 5.45 -5.96
N LEU A 169 -8.94 4.52 -5.50
CA LEU A 169 -9.44 3.25 -4.99
C LEU A 169 -10.50 3.48 -3.91
N ALA A 170 -11.52 2.63 -3.91
CA ALA A 170 -12.57 2.69 -2.91
C ALA A 170 -12.00 2.42 -1.52
N SER A 171 -12.43 3.20 -0.54
CA SER A 171 -12.18 2.95 0.88
C SER A 171 -13.37 2.20 1.47
N GLY A 172 -13.12 1.14 2.23
CA GLY A 172 -14.20 0.40 2.87
C GLY A 172 -13.76 -0.91 3.52
N LEU A 173 -14.76 -1.73 3.83
CA LEU A 173 -14.57 -2.99 4.54
C LEU A 173 -14.05 -4.10 3.63
N PRO A 174 -13.16 -4.98 4.14
CA PRO A 174 -12.72 -6.14 3.39
C PRO A 174 -13.87 -7.14 3.18
N VAL A 175 -13.84 -7.86 2.07
CA VAL A 175 -14.80 -8.94 1.81
C VAL A 175 -14.59 -10.06 2.83
N GLY A 176 -15.68 -10.51 3.46
CA GLY A 176 -15.65 -11.59 4.45
C GLY A 176 -15.20 -11.17 5.85
N GLY A 177 -15.04 -9.87 6.11
CA GLY A 177 -14.82 -9.35 7.47
C GLY A 177 -16.14 -9.04 8.20
N ASP A 178 -16.14 -9.20 9.53
CA ASP A 178 -17.27 -8.81 10.37
C ASP A 178 -17.17 -7.34 10.79
N LEU A 179 -18.33 -6.67 10.86
CA LEU A 179 -18.42 -5.26 11.25
C LEU A 179 -17.89 -4.98 12.66
N GLU A 180 -18.01 -5.94 13.59
CA GLU A 180 -17.56 -5.75 14.98
C GLU A 180 -16.03 -5.63 15.10
N TYR A 181 -15.28 -6.15 14.13
CA TYR A 181 -13.82 -6.12 14.10
C TYR A 181 -13.27 -5.00 13.22
N ALA A 182 -14.13 -4.23 12.57
CA ALA A 182 -13.71 -3.10 11.74
C ALA A 182 -13.42 -1.87 12.59
N ASP A 183 -12.36 -1.13 12.26
CA ASP A 183 -12.04 0.12 12.94
C ASP A 183 -13.04 1.23 12.58
N GLU A 184 -13.21 2.18 13.49
CA GLU A 184 -14.18 3.26 13.38
C GLU A 184 -13.95 4.15 12.15
N ILE A 185 -12.69 4.34 11.74
CA ILE A 185 -12.33 5.17 10.59
C ILE A 185 -12.74 4.47 9.29
N THR A 186 -12.46 3.17 9.17
CA THR A 186 -12.87 2.36 8.02
C THR A 186 -14.40 2.27 7.94
N LEU A 187 -15.09 2.07 9.07
CA LEU A 187 -16.56 2.09 9.13
C LEU A 187 -17.13 3.44 8.69
N GLY A 188 -16.56 4.54 9.19
CA GLY A 188 -16.94 5.89 8.78
C GLY A 188 -16.79 6.11 7.28
N ARG A 189 -15.63 5.76 6.71
CA ARG A 189 -15.36 5.84 5.26
C ARG A 189 -16.31 4.96 4.44
N ALA A 190 -16.61 3.74 4.91
CA ALA A 190 -17.54 2.85 4.25
C ALA A 190 -18.98 3.41 4.23
N LEU A 191 -19.40 4.06 5.32
CA LEU A 191 -20.71 4.71 5.41
C LEU A 191 -20.80 5.95 4.51
N GLU A 192 -19.75 6.76 4.45
CA GLU A 192 -19.66 7.91 3.54
C GLU A 192 -19.68 7.47 2.07
N GLY A 193 -18.88 6.46 1.73
CA GLY A 193 -18.77 5.88 0.39
C GLY A 193 -19.87 4.88 0.00
N ARG A 194 -20.95 4.78 0.79
CA ARG A 194 -22.00 3.77 0.55
C ARG A 194 -22.65 3.94 -0.82
N ARG A 195 -22.90 2.82 -1.50
CA ARG A 195 -23.56 2.80 -2.80
C ARG A 195 -25.06 2.59 -2.63
N ILE A 196 -25.86 3.41 -3.32
CA ILE A 196 -27.31 3.23 -3.36
C ILE A 196 -27.61 2.08 -4.32
N LEU A 197 -28.20 1.00 -3.81
CA LEU A 197 -28.65 -0.13 -4.64
C LEU A 197 -30.03 0.13 -5.27
N THR A 198 -30.91 0.80 -4.53
CA THR A 198 -32.26 1.16 -4.98
C THR A 198 -32.60 2.57 -4.50
N ALA A 199 -32.99 3.45 -5.43
CA ALA A 199 -33.43 4.79 -5.08
C ALA A 199 -34.79 4.75 -4.36
N GLY A 200 -34.94 5.51 -3.27
CA GLY A 200 -36.18 5.57 -2.50
C GLY A 200 -37.26 6.38 -3.21
N GLN A 201 -38.51 5.89 -3.20
CA GLN A 201 -39.68 6.57 -3.78
C GLN A 201 -40.56 7.28 -2.74
N ARG A 202 -40.19 7.27 -1.46
CA ARG A 202 -40.94 8.00 -0.42
C ARG A 202 -40.63 9.49 -0.53
N GLN A 203 -41.61 10.29 -0.92
CA GLN A 203 -41.58 11.74 -0.68
C GLN A 203 -41.65 11.97 0.84
N ALA A 204 -40.76 12.83 1.36
CA ALA A 204 -40.88 13.31 2.73
C ALA A 204 -42.22 14.05 2.83
N GLN A 205 -43.16 13.53 3.62
CA GLN A 205 -44.37 14.27 3.97
C GLN A 205 -43.92 15.57 4.62
N GLN A 206 -44.11 16.68 3.91
CA GLN A 206 -43.97 18.02 4.47
C GLN A 206 -44.95 18.12 5.64
N SER A 207 -44.40 18.20 6.85
CA SER A 207 -45.11 18.74 8.00
C SER A 207 -45.37 20.22 7.72
N SER A 208 -46.44 20.52 6.99
CA SER A 208 -47.04 21.86 7.03
C SER A 208 -47.42 22.13 8.49
N PRO A 209 -47.05 23.28 9.08
CA PRO A 209 -47.68 23.70 10.32
C PRO A 209 -49.18 23.80 10.05
N PRO A 210 -50.06 23.39 10.98
CA PRO A 210 -51.48 23.70 10.84
C PRO A 210 -51.62 25.23 10.85
N ASP A 211 -52.24 25.79 9.80
CA ASP A 211 -52.64 27.19 9.76
C ASP A 211 -53.42 27.55 11.05
N PRO A 212 -53.16 28.70 11.69
CA PRO A 212 -54.01 29.17 12.76
C PRO A 212 -55.36 29.60 12.16
N GLN A 213 -56.42 28.87 12.49
CA GLN A 213 -57.78 29.30 12.15
C GLN A 213 -58.12 30.62 12.86
N PRO A 214 -58.69 31.62 12.17
CA PRO A 214 -59.25 32.80 12.80
C PRO A 214 -60.73 32.57 13.10
N ALA A 215 -61.12 32.69 14.37
CA ALA A 215 -62.48 32.94 14.84
C ALA A 215 -62.41 33.17 16.35
N ASP A 216 -63.09 34.11 16.99
CA ASP A 216 -63.86 35.26 16.56
C ASP A 216 -64.04 36.07 17.86
N THR A 217 -63.98 37.39 17.77
CA THR A 217 -64.17 38.26 18.94
C THR A 217 -65.65 38.36 19.30
N THR A 218 -66.04 37.93 20.50
CA THR A 218 -67.14 38.54 21.24
C THR A 218 -66.79 38.61 22.73
N ALA A 219 -66.76 39.84 23.24
CA ALA A 219 -66.57 40.19 24.62
C ALA A 219 -67.86 40.01 25.44
N ASP A 220 -67.73 39.56 26.70
CA ASP A 220 -68.51 39.99 27.89
C ASP A 220 -68.00 39.15 29.09
N GLU A 221 -67.09 39.62 29.95
CA GLU A 221 -67.23 40.52 31.12
C GLU A 221 -67.38 39.78 32.48
N ARG A 222 -66.51 40.18 33.44
CA ARG A 222 -66.44 39.89 34.90
C ARG A 222 -65.67 38.61 35.28
N ASP A 223 -64.74 38.57 36.24
CA ASP A 223 -64.45 39.45 37.39
C ASP A 223 -62.98 39.24 37.85
N ALA A 224 -62.38 40.26 38.46
CA ALA A 224 -61.02 40.28 39.05
C ALA A 224 -61.09 39.95 40.57
N PRO A 225 -60.05 40.13 41.43
CA PRO A 225 -58.63 40.44 41.23
C PRO A 225 -57.68 39.51 42.04
N GLU A 226 -56.35 39.51 41.84
CA GLU A 226 -55.29 40.11 42.70
C GLU A 226 -54.07 39.14 42.63
N THR A 227 -52.78 39.45 42.76
CA THR A 227 -51.92 40.64 42.90
C THR A 227 -50.48 40.14 42.69
N SER A 228 -49.64 41.03 42.16
CA SER A 228 -48.16 41.16 42.27
C SER A 228 -47.25 39.93 42.38
N ALA A 229 -46.36 39.84 41.39
CA ALA A 229 -45.05 39.21 41.48
C ALA A 229 -44.17 39.84 42.57
N GLU A 230 -43.28 39.03 43.16
CA GLU A 230 -41.92 39.48 43.47
C GLU A 230 -40.93 38.30 43.58
N GLU A 231 -39.96 38.40 42.69
CA GLU A 231 -38.60 37.89 42.62
C GLU A 231 -37.90 37.57 43.96
N SER A 232 -37.14 36.46 44.02
CA SER A 232 -35.92 36.39 44.84
C SER A 232 -34.95 35.31 44.37
N LEU A 233 -33.67 35.71 44.33
CA LEU A 233 -32.48 34.99 43.89
C LEU A 233 -31.94 34.00 44.95
N ALA A 234 -31.52 32.82 44.48
CA ALA A 234 -30.28 32.05 44.80
C ALA A 234 -29.88 31.73 46.28
N PRO A 235 -28.73 31.08 46.55
CA PRO A 235 -28.40 29.66 46.31
C PRO A 235 -27.88 28.95 47.60
N SER A 236 -27.78 27.62 47.61
CA SER A 236 -26.88 26.83 48.50
C SER A 236 -26.94 25.35 48.12
N ALA A 237 -25.81 24.74 47.71
CA ALA A 237 -24.78 24.09 48.53
C ALA A 237 -25.12 22.62 48.89
N SER A 238 -24.14 21.75 48.61
CA SER A 238 -24.08 20.28 48.75
C SER A 238 -24.32 19.75 50.17
N PRO A 239 -24.48 18.42 50.33
CA PRO A 239 -23.37 17.55 50.78
C PRO A 239 -23.31 16.22 49.99
N GLU A 240 -22.14 15.65 49.66
CA GLU A 240 -21.19 14.81 50.43
C GLU A 240 -21.73 13.44 50.92
N GLY A 241 -20.94 12.39 50.62
CA GLY A 241 -20.96 11.05 51.22
C GLY A 241 -21.47 9.93 50.28
N GLU A 242 -20.85 8.76 50.10
CA GLU A 242 -19.78 8.05 50.83
C GLU A 242 -19.17 6.95 49.93
N ASP A 243 -17.98 6.51 50.35
CA ASP A 243 -17.13 5.46 49.81
C ASP A 243 -17.76 4.06 49.74
N SER A 244 -17.23 3.19 48.86
CA SER A 244 -16.63 1.92 49.29
C SER A 244 -15.97 1.15 48.15
N SER A 245 -14.91 0.46 48.54
CA SER A 245 -13.93 -0.27 47.77
C SER A 245 -14.18 -1.79 47.81
N THR A 246 -13.39 -2.52 47.02
CA THR A 246 -12.94 -3.93 47.15
C THR A 246 -13.67 -5.07 46.41
N GLY A 247 -12.84 -5.98 45.85
CA GLY A 247 -13.15 -7.38 45.49
C GLY A 247 -12.94 -7.71 44.00
N SER A 248 -11.71 -8.01 43.53
CA SER A 248 -11.01 -9.31 43.57
C SER A 248 -11.51 -10.37 42.57
N HIS A 249 -10.58 -10.76 41.68
CA HIS A 249 -10.31 -12.08 41.05
C HIS A 249 -11.48 -12.92 40.53
N HIS A 250 -11.37 -13.39 39.27
CA HIS A 250 -11.46 -14.82 38.91
C HIS A 250 -10.72 -15.04 37.58
N ASN A 251 -9.62 -15.80 37.65
CA ASN A 251 -8.99 -16.48 36.52
C ASN A 251 -9.86 -17.68 36.13
N HIS A 252 -9.98 -17.98 34.83
CA HIS A 252 -10.26 -19.33 34.33
C HIS A 252 -9.40 -19.58 33.08
N ASP A 253 -8.39 -20.42 33.28
CA ASP A 253 -7.71 -21.19 32.23
C ASP A 253 -8.55 -22.44 31.89
N ALA A 254 -8.60 -22.81 30.61
CA ALA A 254 -8.66 -24.18 30.06
C ALA A 254 -8.72 -24.06 28.52
N ASP A 255 -7.65 -24.39 27.79
CA ASP A 255 -7.37 -25.71 27.19
C ASP A 255 -8.49 -26.22 26.26
N ASP A 256 -8.26 -26.26 24.94
CA ASP A 256 -8.43 -27.50 24.15
C ASP A 256 -7.89 -27.38 22.70
N THR A 257 -6.93 -28.26 22.39
CA THR A 257 -6.68 -29.05 21.17
C THR A 257 -6.95 -28.51 19.76
N SER A 258 -5.97 -28.62 18.85
CA SER A 258 -5.77 -29.80 17.98
C SER A 258 -4.92 -29.46 16.73
N GLU A 259 -3.71 -30.04 16.66
CA GLU A 259 -2.99 -30.31 15.41
C GLU A 259 -3.55 -31.58 14.76
N PRO A 260 -3.36 -31.76 13.44
CA PRO A 260 -3.10 -33.09 12.93
C PRO A 260 -1.75 -33.17 12.20
N GLU A 261 -1.02 -34.21 12.57
CA GLU A 261 0.12 -34.78 11.85
C GLU A 261 -0.31 -35.28 10.46
N ALA A 262 0.55 -35.10 9.46
CA ALA A 262 0.49 -35.81 8.19
C ALA A 262 1.79 -36.59 8.00
N SER A 263 1.65 -37.91 8.06
CA SER A 263 2.67 -38.94 7.84
C SER A 263 2.84 -39.26 6.36
N ASP A 264 4.11 -39.38 5.97
CA ASP A 264 4.74 -40.39 5.12
C ASP A 264 4.29 -40.74 3.68
N SER A 265 5.35 -40.96 2.88
CA SER A 265 5.47 -41.77 1.66
C SER A 265 4.77 -41.28 0.37
N ASP A 266 5.54 -40.99 -0.69
CA ASP A 266 6.03 -42.07 -1.54
C ASP A 266 7.13 -41.63 -2.50
N VAL A 267 8.15 -42.49 -2.59
CA VAL A 267 9.31 -42.40 -3.46
C VAL A 267 9.01 -43.20 -4.71
N THR A 268 9.07 -42.59 -5.90
CA THR A 268 9.28 -43.34 -7.14
C THR A 268 10.36 -42.68 -8.00
N GLN A 269 11.47 -43.40 -8.12
CA GLN A 269 12.57 -43.17 -9.05
C GLN A 269 12.21 -43.75 -10.42
N SER A 270 12.53 -43.04 -11.50
CA SER A 270 12.83 -43.57 -12.84
C SER A 270 13.47 -42.41 -13.62
N ARG A 271 14.81 -42.30 -13.69
CA ARG A 271 15.67 -42.83 -14.77
C ARG A 271 15.07 -42.68 -16.16
N ASP A 272 15.58 -41.72 -16.93
CA ASP A 272 15.99 -42.02 -18.30
C ASP A 272 17.15 -41.13 -18.76
N ASP A 273 18.06 -41.79 -19.46
CA ASP A 273 19.33 -41.33 -20.02
C ASP A 273 19.10 -40.55 -21.33
N GLY A 274 20.11 -39.80 -21.78
CA GLY A 274 20.31 -39.63 -23.22
C GLY A 274 20.71 -38.24 -23.73
N GLN A 275 22.02 -38.07 -23.87
CA GLN A 275 22.70 -37.44 -25.01
C GLN A 275 22.47 -35.94 -25.34
N ARG A 276 23.44 -35.12 -24.93
CA ARG A 276 23.89 -33.93 -25.65
C ARG A 276 24.97 -34.33 -26.68
N PRO A 277 24.94 -33.83 -27.92
CA PRO A 277 26.15 -33.64 -28.70
C PRO A 277 26.66 -32.20 -28.56
N SER A 278 27.98 -32.12 -28.42
CA SER A 278 28.82 -30.94 -28.48
C SER A 278 28.98 -30.44 -29.91
N ASP A 279 28.68 -29.16 -30.16
CA ASP A 279 29.15 -28.46 -31.36
C ASP A 279 30.21 -27.42 -30.98
N GLN A 280 31.45 -27.78 -31.32
CA GLN A 280 32.57 -26.89 -31.49
C GLN A 280 32.48 -26.29 -32.91
N ASN A 281 32.47 -24.97 -33.03
CA ASN A 281 33.34 -24.24 -33.97
C ASN A 281 33.00 -22.75 -33.99
N ALA A 282 33.97 -21.96 -33.51
CA ALA A 282 34.17 -20.58 -33.95
C ALA A 282 34.84 -20.58 -35.33
N PRO A 283 34.71 -19.48 -36.09
CA PRO A 283 35.92 -18.91 -36.64
C PRO A 283 36.01 -17.40 -36.42
N THR A 284 37.26 -17.03 -36.14
CA THR A 284 37.88 -15.72 -36.03
C THR A 284 37.81 -14.92 -37.33
N ALA A 285 37.45 -13.63 -37.25
CA ALA A 285 37.79 -12.60 -38.25
C ALA A 285 37.83 -11.24 -37.53
N GLN A 286 39.04 -10.73 -37.28
CA GLN A 286 39.71 -9.67 -38.03
C GLN A 286 39.42 -8.27 -37.49
N GLU A 287 40.50 -7.67 -36.98
CA GLU A 287 40.62 -6.28 -36.55
C GLU A 287 40.45 -5.32 -37.72
N SER A 288 39.68 -4.23 -37.52
CA SER A 288 39.90 -2.99 -38.24
C SER A 288 39.44 -1.81 -37.39
N SER A 289 40.43 -0.99 -37.05
CA SER A 289 40.38 0.29 -36.34
C SER A 289 39.58 1.36 -37.08
N THR A 290 38.65 2.04 -36.40
CA THR A 290 38.27 3.43 -36.71
C THR A 290 37.57 4.09 -35.51
N GLY A 291 38.07 5.25 -35.10
CA GLY A 291 37.28 6.37 -34.57
C GLY A 291 36.81 6.26 -33.12
N ILE A 292 37.60 6.79 -32.18
CA ILE A 292 37.09 7.21 -30.87
C ILE A 292 36.25 8.47 -31.09
N LEU A 293 34.93 8.31 -31.09
CA LEU A 293 33.98 9.38 -30.85
C LEU A 293 33.55 9.23 -29.39
N GLU A 294 33.86 10.23 -28.57
CA GLU A 294 33.38 10.34 -27.19
C GLU A 294 31.85 10.23 -27.18
N ALA A 295 31.34 9.21 -26.50
CA ALA A 295 29.92 9.07 -26.21
C ALA A 295 29.52 10.22 -25.26
N PRO A 296 28.34 10.84 -25.44
CA PRO A 296 27.85 11.82 -24.50
C PRO A 296 27.68 11.15 -23.14
N GLU A 297 28.20 11.76 -22.08
CA GLU A 297 28.01 11.30 -20.70
C GLU A 297 26.52 11.08 -20.43
N GLU A 298 26.12 9.81 -20.26
CA GLU A 298 24.79 9.47 -19.82
C GLU A 298 24.56 10.09 -18.44
N PRO A 299 23.44 10.78 -18.19
CA PRO A 299 23.14 11.25 -16.85
C PRO A 299 23.12 10.05 -15.90
N THR A 300 23.98 10.09 -14.88
CA THR A 300 24.14 9.02 -13.89
C THR A 300 22.97 9.01 -12.93
N VAL A 301 21.80 8.66 -13.45
CA VAL A 301 20.63 8.41 -12.64
C VAL A 301 20.79 6.98 -12.10
N PRO A 302 20.84 6.74 -10.77
CA PRO A 302 21.13 5.42 -10.22
C PRO A 302 20.05 4.40 -10.60
N ARG A 303 20.36 3.53 -11.57
CA ARG A 303 19.48 2.45 -12.05
C ARG A 303 19.18 1.34 -11.03
N ARG A 304 19.60 1.49 -9.76
CA ARG A 304 19.55 0.43 -8.74
C ARG A 304 19.11 0.98 -7.39
N TYR A 305 18.23 0.25 -6.70
CA TYR A 305 17.86 0.51 -5.30
C TYR A 305 19.11 0.59 -4.40
N PRO A 306 19.32 1.70 -3.65
CA PRO A 306 20.25 1.70 -2.55
C PRO A 306 19.78 0.67 -1.52
N THR A 307 20.72 -0.14 -1.01
CA THR A 307 20.45 -1.03 0.12
C THR A 307 20.23 -0.19 1.38
N PRO A 308 19.04 -0.21 2.00
CA PRO A 308 18.78 0.58 3.20
C PRO A 308 19.67 0.11 4.36
N ARG A 309 20.08 1.05 5.23
CA ARG A 309 20.80 0.69 6.46
C ARG A 309 19.80 0.24 7.53
N ARG A 310 20.31 -0.35 8.62
CA ARG A 310 19.50 -0.91 9.70
C ARG A 310 18.54 0.15 10.26
N GLY A 311 17.24 -0.10 10.13
CA GLY A 311 16.17 0.80 10.61
C GLY A 311 15.63 1.79 9.58
N GLU A 312 16.22 1.86 8.38
CA GLU A 312 15.72 2.69 7.28
C GLU A 312 14.74 1.90 6.41
N LYS A 313 13.62 2.52 6.03
CA LYS A 313 12.76 1.99 4.95
C LYS A 313 13.48 2.14 3.62
N PHE A 314 13.05 1.39 2.60
CA PHE A 314 13.61 1.48 1.24
C PHE A 314 13.69 2.94 0.78
N ALA A 315 14.91 3.46 0.66
CA ALA A 315 15.13 4.78 0.11
C ALA A 315 14.87 4.71 -1.39
N ASN A 316 14.09 5.65 -1.92
CA ASN A 316 13.88 5.76 -3.36
C ASN A 316 15.25 5.95 -4.03
N PRO A 317 15.69 5.07 -4.93
CA PRO A 317 16.96 5.23 -5.62
C PRO A 317 17.07 6.54 -6.37
N TRP A 318 15.95 7.15 -6.72
CA TRP A 318 15.85 8.35 -7.54
C TRP A 318 15.69 9.64 -6.71
N ALA A 319 15.71 9.54 -5.37
CA ALA A 319 15.88 10.70 -4.51
C ALA A 319 17.35 11.13 -4.56
N GLU A 320 17.64 12.28 -5.16
CA GLU A 320 18.99 12.86 -5.28
C GLU A 320 19.84 12.71 -4.00
#